data_AF-A0A972YLU0-F1
#
_entry.id   AF-A0A972YLU0-F1
#
_cell.length_a   1.000
_cell.length_b   1.000
_cell.length_c   1.000
_cell.angle_alpha   90.00
_cell.angle_beta   90.00
_cell.angle_gamma   90.00
#
_symmetry.space_group_name_H-M   'P 1'
#
loop_
_entity.id
_entity.type
_entity.pdbx_description
1 polymer ?
#
loop_
_entity_poly.entity_id
_entity_poly.type
_entity_poly.pdbx_seq_one_letter_code
_entity_poly.pdbx_strand_id
1 'polypeptide(L)'
;MKISKEDPRLTAYAFGEIDDPKERTEIEQAIAANPELQAEVESIRNMGELLAGGLEREAVPELNEFEKAKMEQAPAPEPKRWLLRTLISWPVVTTAAAAALVAILFMPTVGSVKKEAYQTDDSLTELAQEVAQASPRVAATNEVEAV
;
A
#
# COMPACT_ATOMS: atom_id res chain seq x y z
N MET A 1 21.26 -1.49 49.12
CA MET A 1 20.96 -0.97 47.76
C MET A 1 20.41 0.45 47.86
N LYS A 2 20.59 1.30 46.83
CA LYS A 2 19.92 2.61 46.73
C LYS A 2 18.77 2.50 45.72
N ILE A 3 17.54 2.77 46.17
CA ILE A 3 16.30 2.82 45.37
C ILE A 3 15.71 4.21 45.53
N SER A 4 15.30 4.82 44.42
CA SER A 4 14.48 6.03 44.41
C SER A 4 13.01 5.68 44.26
N LYS A 5 12.13 6.65 44.52
CA LYS A 5 10.69 6.50 44.34
C LYS A 5 10.30 6.17 42.89
N GLU A 6 11.04 6.68 41.91
CA GLU A 6 10.79 6.47 40.48
C GLU A 6 11.50 5.23 39.92
N ASP A 7 12.05 4.37 40.79
CA ASP A 7 12.74 3.16 40.35
C ASP A 7 11.73 2.13 39.82
N PRO A 8 11.86 1.65 38.57
CA PRO A 8 10.91 0.71 37.98
C PRO A 8 10.86 -0.64 38.73
N ARG A 9 11.87 -0.97 39.54
CA ARG A 9 11.87 -2.17 40.36
C ARG A 9 10.82 -2.13 41.47
N LEU A 10 10.32 -0.96 41.87
CA LEU A 10 9.18 -0.87 42.79
C LEU A 10 7.90 -1.39 42.16
N THR A 11 7.68 -1.12 40.87
CA THR A 11 6.54 -1.67 40.11
C THR A 11 6.65 -3.18 39.97
N ALA A 12 7.81 -3.67 39.54
CA ALA A 12 8.07 -5.10 39.43
C ALA A 12 7.89 -5.81 40.80
N TYR A 13 8.38 -5.21 41.89
CA TYR A 13 8.17 -5.72 43.23
C TYR A 13 6.69 -5.71 43.64
N ALA A 14 5.98 -4.61 43.39
CA ALA A 14 4.56 -4.46 43.73
C ALA A 14 3.67 -5.53 43.06
N PHE A 15 4.02 -5.92 41.83
CA PHE A 15 3.33 -6.95 41.04
C PHE A 15 3.93 -8.35 41.16
N GLY A 16 4.98 -8.54 41.97
CA GLY A 16 5.56 -9.85 42.23
C GLY A 16 6.45 -10.41 41.12
N GLU A 17 6.94 -9.55 40.22
CA GLU A 17 7.74 -9.88 39.03
C GLU A 17 9.25 -10.06 39.32
N ILE A 18 9.67 -9.96 40.59
CA ILE A 18 11.08 -10.16 40.98
C ILE A 18 11.34 -11.63 41.26
N ASP A 19 11.97 -12.32 40.31
CA ASP A 19 12.26 -13.76 40.40
C ASP A 19 13.46 -14.09 41.30
N ASP A 20 14.49 -13.23 41.34
CA ASP A 20 15.66 -13.47 42.19
C ASP A 20 15.31 -13.23 43.68
N PRO A 21 15.37 -14.25 44.55
CA PRO A 21 15.03 -14.10 45.95
C PRO A 21 15.94 -13.12 46.69
N LYS A 22 17.21 -13.02 46.26
CA LYS A 22 18.17 -12.11 46.87
C LYS A 22 17.82 -10.66 46.54
N GLU A 23 17.62 -10.34 45.26
CA GLU A 23 17.14 -9.01 44.85
C GLU A 23 15.85 -8.63 45.55
N ARG A 24 14.86 -9.54 45.61
CA ARG A 24 13.59 -9.30 46.31
C ARG A 24 13.83 -8.89 47.77
N THR A 25 14.68 -9.63 48.48
CA THR A 25 15.02 -9.34 49.89
C THR A 25 15.70 -7.97 50.03
N GLU A 26 16.59 -7.59 49.12
CA GLU A 26 17.25 -6.28 49.15
C GLU A 26 16.25 -5.13 48.89
N ILE A 27 15.28 -5.33 47.99
CA ILE A 27 14.19 -4.37 47.73
C ILE A 27 13.29 -4.25 48.97
N GLU A 28 12.87 -5.36 49.56
CA GLU A 28 12.06 -5.39 50.78
C GLU A 28 12.71 -4.62 51.93
N GLN A 29 14.01 -4.81 52.15
CA GLN A 29 14.76 -4.07 53.16
C GLN A 29 14.80 -2.56 52.87
N ALA A 30 14.99 -2.17 51.61
CA ALA A 30 14.99 -0.76 51.22
C ALA A 30 13.61 -0.12 51.44
N ILE A 31 12.53 -0.82 51.11
CA ILE A 31 11.16 -0.37 51.35
C ILE A 31 10.87 -0.28 52.86
N ALA A 32 11.21 -1.31 53.63
CA ALA A 32 10.99 -1.32 55.08
C ALA A 32 11.70 -0.16 55.79
N ALA A 33 12.86 0.26 55.29
CA ALA A 33 13.64 1.37 55.84
C ALA A 33 13.16 2.76 55.41
N ASN A 34 12.27 2.89 54.43
CA ASN A 34 11.85 4.18 53.88
C ASN A 34 10.31 4.29 53.72
N PRO A 35 9.62 5.11 54.53
CA PRO A 35 8.19 5.35 54.41
C PRO A 35 7.74 5.87 53.05
N GLU A 36 8.58 6.64 52.34
CA GLU A 36 8.24 7.15 51.00
C GLU A 36 8.14 6.01 49.98
N LEU A 37 9.03 5.01 50.08
CA LEU A 37 8.98 3.83 49.22
C LEU A 37 7.80 2.92 49.57
N GLN A 38 7.42 2.84 50.85
CA GLN A 38 6.21 2.11 51.28
C GLN A 38 4.96 2.73 50.65
N ALA A 39 4.83 4.05 50.74
CA ALA A 39 3.71 4.79 50.14
C ALA A 39 3.66 4.63 48.61
N GLU A 40 4.83 4.59 47.95
CA GLU A 40 4.88 4.37 46.50
C GLU A 40 4.42 2.95 46.12
N VAL A 41 4.91 1.93 46.82
CA VAL A 41 4.47 0.54 46.59
C VAL A 41 2.98 0.37 46.83
N GLU A 42 2.44 1.00 47.88
CA GLU A 42 1.00 1.02 48.14
C GLU A 42 0.22 1.72 47.02
N SER A 43 0.69 2.88 46.55
CA SER A 43 0.12 3.61 45.41
C SER A 43 0.05 2.75 44.15
N ILE A 44 1.15 2.07 43.81
CA ILE A 44 1.22 1.16 42.65
C ILE A 44 0.21 0.02 42.78
N ARG A 45 0.12 -0.61 43.96
CA ARG A 45 -0.84 -1.70 44.21
C ARG A 45 -2.29 -1.22 44.09
N ASN A 46 -2.62 -0.09 44.71
CA ASN A 46 -3.96 0.50 44.63
C ASN A 46 -4.36 0.82 43.18
N MET A 47 -3.44 1.34 42.38
CA MET A 47 -3.68 1.58 40.96
C MET A 47 -3.90 0.28 40.18
N GLY A 48 -3.08 -0.76 40.45
CA GLY A 48 -3.26 -2.08 39.86
C GLY A 48 -4.63 -2.69 40.19
N GLU A 49 -5.05 -2.62 41.45
CA GLU A 49 -6.37 -3.10 41.90
C GLU A 49 -7.52 -2.32 41.27
N LEU A 50 -7.40 -0.99 41.16
CA LEU A 50 -8.39 -0.15 40.49
C LEU A 50 -8.59 -0.55 39.02
N LEU A 51 -7.48 -0.77 38.30
CA LEU A 51 -7.50 -1.17 36.90
C LEU A 51 -8.07 -2.59 36.74
N ALA A 52 -7.59 -3.54 37.53
CA ALA A 52 -8.08 -4.93 37.51
C ALA A 52 -9.59 -4.98 37.78
N GLY A 53 -10.06 -4.29 38.82
CA GLY A 53 -11.48 -4.23 39.14
C GLY A 53 -12.31 -3.48 38.09
N GLY A 54 -11.71 -2.56 37.33
CA GLY A 54 -12.35 -1.94 36.16
C GLY A 54 -12.55 -2.96 35.05
N LEU A 55 -11.46 -3.61 34.64
CA LEU A 55 -11.43 -4.59 33.55
C LEU A 55 -12.30 -5.82 33.81
N GLU A 56 -12.36 -6.30 35.05
CA GLU A 56 -13.23 -7.42 35.44
C GLU A 56 -14.73 -7.12 35.29
N ARG A 57 -15.12 -5.84 35.38
CA ARG A 57 -16.52 -5.41 35.25
C ARG A 57 -16.91 -5.09 33.81
N GLU A 58 -15.94 -4.98 32.91
CA GLU A 58 -16.21 -4.74 31.50
C GLU A 58 -16.88 -5.97 30.89
N ALA A 59 -17.90 -5.73 30.04
CA ALA A 59 -18.50 -6.80 29.28
C ALA A 59 -17.45 -7.32 28.29
N VAL A 60 -16.91 -8.51 28.56
CA VAL A 60 -15.97 -9.17 27.66
C VAL A 60 -16.75 -9.68 26.44
N PRO A 61 -16.54 -9.12 25.24
CA PRO A 61 -17.19 -9.64 24.04
C PRO A 61 -16.70 -11.06 23.80
N GLU A 62 -17.62 -12.02 23.77
CA GLU A 62 -17.29 -13.38 23.37
C GLU A 62 -17.09 -13.44 21.87
N LEU A 63 -16.02 -14.10 21.43
CA LEU A 63 -15.84 -14.43 20.02
C LEU A 63 -16.89 -15.47 19.63
N ASN A 64 -17.63 -15.22 18.55
CA ASN A 64 -18.51 -16.23 18.00
C ASN A 64 -17.68 -17.34 17.31
N GLU A 65 -18.32 -18.49 17.04
CA GLU A 65 -17.65 -19.64 16.43
C GLU A 65 -17.02 -19.34 15.06
N PHE A 66 -17.59 -18.39 14.30
CA PHE A 66 -17.02 -17.98 13.01
C PHE A 66 -15.73 -17.16 13.18
N GLU A 67 -15.67 -16.28 14.19
CA GLU A 67 -14.48 -15.50 14.52
C GLU A 67 -13.35 -16.39 15.05
N LYS A 68 -13.68 -17.36 15.91
CA LYS A 68 -12.73 -18.38 16.36
C LYS A 68 -12.17 -19.18 15.18
N ALA A 69 -13.05 -19.68 14.31
CA ALA A 69 -12.64 -20.43 13.11
C ALA A 69 -11.78 -19.60 12.14
N LYS A 70 -11.96 -18.28 12.10
CA LYS A 70 -11.11 -17.38 11.31
C LYS A 70 -9.73 -17.18 11.93
N MET A 71 -9.61 -17.18 13.25
CA MET A 71 -8.33 -17.07 13.96
C MET A 71 -7.52 -18.38 13.92
N GLU A 72 -8.19 -19.53 13.90
CA GLU A 72 -7.55 -20.85 13.78
C GLU A 72 -7.01 -21.14 12.36
N GLN A 73 -7.54 -20.45 11.35
CA GLN A 73 -6.99 -20.54 10.01
C GLN A 73 -5.61 -19.89 9.99
N ALA A 74 -4.58 -20.71 9.67
CA ALA A 74 -3.26 -20.20 9.38
C ALA A 74 -3.37 -19.05 8.36
N PRO A 75 -2.63 -17.95 8.53
CA PRO A 75 -2.72 -16.81 7.63
C PRO A 75 -2.57 -17.32 6.21
N ALA A 76 -3.57 -17.04 5.36
CA ALA A 76 -3.50 -17.36 3.95
C ALA A 76 -2.17 -16.80 3.44
N PRO A 77 -1.37 -17.57 2.67
CA PRO A 77 -0.09 -17.09 2.18
C PRO A 77 -0.35 -15.77 1.46
N GLU A 78 0.24 -14.69 1.95
CA GLU A 78 0.07 -13.40 1.29
C GLU A 78 0.44 -13.60 -0.18
N PRO A 79 -0.43 -13.21 -1.13
CA PRO A 79 -0.05 -13.25 -2.52
C PRO A 79 1.24 -12.46 -2.64
N LYS A 80 2.29 -13.05 -3.25
CA LYS A 80 3.61 -12.42 -3.43
C LYS A 80 3.48 -11.16 -4.31
N ARG A 81 2.95 -10.08 -3.73
CA ARG A 81 2.83 -8.75 -4.32
C ARG A 81 4.20 -8.10 -4.49
N TRP A 82 5.27 -8.75 -4.03
CA TRP A 82 6.67 -8.49 -4.38
C TRP A 82 6.82 -8.18 -5.87
N LEU A 83 6.32 -9.06 -6.75
CA LEU A 83 6.61 -8.97 -8.18
C LEU A 83 5.94 -7.74 -8.82
N LEU A 84 4.71 -7.44 -8.40
CA LEU A 84 3.97 -6.24 -8.82
C LEU A 84 4.57 -4.95 -8.25
N ARG A 85 5.12 -4.99 -7.03
CA ARG A 85 5.73 -3.83 -6.36
C ARG A 85 7.14 -3.50 -6.89
N THR A 86 7.89 -4.49 -7.39
CA THR A 86 9.16 -4.23 -8.11
C THR A 86 8.93 -3.59 -9.48
N LEU A 87 7.89 -4.01 -10.21
CA LEU A 87 7.57 -3.49 -11.54
C LEU A 87 6.95 -2.08 -11.52
N ILE A 88 6.29 -1.70 -10.43
CA ILE A 88 5.67 -0.37 -10.23
C ILE A 88 6.44 0.42 -9.16
N SER A 89 7.77 0.35 -9.20
CA SER A 89 8.63 1.20 -8.38
C SER A 89 8.98 2.49 -9.15
N TRP A 90 8.80 3.64 -8.50
CA TRP A 90 8.98 5.00 -9.05
C TRP A 90 10.30 5.23 -9.84
N PRO A 91 11.48 4.62 -9.53
CA PRO A 91 12.70 4.90 -10.30
C PRO A 91 12.80 4.19 -11.67
N VAL A 92 11.95 3.20 -11.97
CA VAL A 92 11.97 2.52 -13.28
C VAL A 92 11.27 3.37 -14.35
N VAL A 93 10.26 4.15 -13.97
CA VAL A 93 9.56 5.05 -14.91
C VAL A 93 10.47 6.23 -15.32
N THR A 94 11.35 6.70 -14.44
CA THR A 94 12.25 7.83 -14.73
C THR A 94 13.45 7.45 -15.61
N THR A 95 13.90 6.19 -15.57
CA THR A 95 15.07 5.74 -16.34
C THR A 95 14.74 5.43 -17.80
N ALA A 96 13.56 4.89 -18.11
CA ALA A 96 13.14 4.66 -19.49
C ALA A 96 12.90 5.98 -20.28
N ALA A 97 12.35 7.00 -19.62
CA ALA A 97 12.13 8.32 -20.25
C ALA A 97 13.45 9.06 -20.56
N ALA A 98 14.46 8.93 -19.70
CA ALA A 98 15.77 9.56 -19.93
C ALA A 98 16.55 8.90 -21.10
N ALA A 99 16.47 7.57 -21.25
CA ALA A 99 17.15 6.86 -22.33
C ALA A 99 16.57 7.20 -23.72
N ALA A 100 15.25 7.38 -23.82
CA ALA A 100 14.59 7.79 -25.06
C ALA A 100 15.02 9.21 -25.51
N LEU A 101 15.21 10.14 -24.58
CA LEU A 101 15.63 11.52 -24.89
C LEU A 101 17.10 11.60 -25.35
N VAL A 102 17.99 10.77 -24.79
CA VAL A 102 19.41 10.71 -25.21
C VAL A 102 19.55 10.10 -26.61
N ALA A 103 18.74 9.09 -26.95
CA ALA A 103 18.74 8.48 -28.28
C ALA A 103 18.25 9.44 -29.38
N ILE A 104 17.28 10.31 -29.07
CA ILE A 104 16.79 11.34 -30.00
C ILE A 104 17.83 12.45 -30.22
N LEU A 105 18.60 12.82 -29.19
CA LEU A 105 19.58 13.91 -29.28
C LEU A 105 20.86 13.51 -30.03
N PHE A 106 21.23 12.23 -30.00
CA PHE A 106 22.45 11.71 -30.64
C PHE A 106 22.21 11.00 -31.97
N MET A 107 21.00 11.01 -32.52
CA MET A 107 20.76 10.50 -33.87
C MET A 107 21.46 11.44 -34.88
N PRO A 108 22.55 11.01 -35.55
CA PRO A 108 23.12 11.81 -36.62
C PRO A 108 22.03 11.94 -37.68
N THR A 109 21.69 13.16 -38.07
CA THR A 109 20.81 13.42 -39.21
C THR A 109 21.55 13.02 -40.48
N VAL A 110 21.61 11.71 -40.74
CA VAL A 110 22.18 11.19 -41.98
C VAL A 110 21.13 11.40 -43.04
N GLY A 111 21.28 12.50 -43.77
CA GLY A 111 20.52 12.79 -44.96
C GLY A 111 20.66 11.63 -45.95
N SER A 112 19.54 11.03 -46.31
CA SER A 112 19.41 10.20 -47.50
C SER A 112 17.99 10.29 -47.99
N VAL A 113 17.72 11.37 -48.72
CA VAL A 113 16.58 11.43 -49.65
C VAL A 113 16.90 10.43 -50.77
N LYS A 114 16.45 9.19 -50.62
CA LYS A 114 16.28 8.29 -51.76
C LYS A 114 14.87 8.51 -52.30
N LYS A 115 14.79 9.25 -53.40
CA LYS A 115 13.63 9.25 -54.28
C LYS A 115 13.61 7.89 -54.97
N GLU A 116 12.63 7.05 -54.64
CA GLU A 116 12.18 6.01 -55.56
C GLU A 116 10.67 5.99 -55.63
N ALA A 117 10.22 5.78 -56.86
CA ALA A 117 8.91 6.06 -57.41
C ALA A 117 7.77 5.37 -56.66
N TYR A 118 6.69 6.10 -56.42
CA TYR A 118 5.41 5.47 -56.14
C TYR A 118 4.95 4.78 -57.42
N GLN A 119 5.05 3.46 -57.42
CA GLN A 119 4.42 2.58 -58.38
C GLN A 119 2.93 2.63 -58.07
N THR A 120 2.19 3.42 -58.85
CA THR A 120 0.74 3.52 -58.77
C THR A 120 0.17 2.21 -59.26
N ASP A 121 -0.40 1.42 -58.36
CA ASP A 121 -1.21 0.26 -58.73
C ASP A 121 -2.40 0.73 -59.56
N ASP A 122 -2.46 0.22 -60.80
CA ASP A 122 -3.48 0.39 -61.83
C ASP A 122 -4.91 -0.04 -61.40
N SER A 123 -5.08 -0.51 -60.16
CA SER A 123 -6.33 -1.09 -59.67
C SER A 123 -7.38 -0.08 -59.23
N LEU A 124 -7.00 1.17 -58.93
CA LEU A 124 -7.97 2.20 -58.54
C LEU A 124 -8.61 2.90 -59.76
N THR A 125 -7.91 2.92 -60.89
CA THR A 125 -8.42 3.45 -62.16
C THR A 125 -9.43 2.52 -62.80
N GLU A 126 -9.21 1.20 -62.73
CA GLU A 126 -10.13 0.20 -63.27
C GLU A 126 -11.48 0.19 -62.52
N LEU A 127 -11.44 0.28 -61.18
CA LEU A 127 -12.65 0.34 -60.35
C LEU A 127 -13.42 1.66 -60.50
N ALA A 128 -12.73 2.79 -60.71
CA ALA A 128 -13.37 4.07 -60.97
C ALA A 128 -14.04 4.11 -62.35
N GLN A 129 -13.47 3.41 -63.33
CA GLN A 129 -13.95 3.37 -64.71
C GLN A 129 -15.15 2.41 -64.88
N GLU A 130 -15.22 1.34 -64.10
CA GLU A 130 -16.38 0.45 -64.03
C GLU A 130 -17.60 1.14 -63.38
N VAL A 131 -17.39 1.90 -62.30
CA VAL A 131 -18.46 2.67 -61.63
C VAL A 131 -18.97 3.83 -62.48
N ALA A 132 -18.13 4.42 -63.33
CA ALA A 132 -18.51 5.52 -64.22
C ALA A 132 -19.26 5.07 -65.50
N GLN A 133 -19.17 3.81 -65.90
CA GLN A 133 -19.82 3.28 -67.12
C GLN A 133 -21.20 2.64 -66.88
N ALA A 134 -21.60 2.42 -65.63
CA ALA A 134 -22.86 1.74 -65.30
C ALA A 134 -23.91 2.66 -64.63
N SER A 135 -24.50 3.61 -65.37
CA SER A 135 -25.95 3.94 -65.37
C SER A 135 -26.31 5.34 -65.94
N PRO A 136 -27.55 5.53 -66.43
CA PRO A 136 -27.79 6.26 -67.68
C PRO A 136 -27.96 7.78 -67.56
N ARG A 137 -27.42 8.42 -68.59
CA ARG A 137 -27.68 9.75 -69.17
C ARG A 137 -29.04 10.37 -68.77
N VAL A 138 -29.01 11.31 -67.83
CA VAL A 138 -30.06 12.33 -67.67
C VAL A 138 -29.73 13.47 -68.62
N ALA A 139 -30.55 13.68 -69.65
CA ALA A 139 -30.51 14.87 -70.49
C ALA A 139 -31.80 15.66 -70.27
N ALA A 140 -31.64 16.78 -69.57
CA ALA A 140 -32.32 18.06 -69.68
C ALA A 140 -33.69 18.13 -70.36
N THR A 141 -34.66 18.75 -69.67
CA THR A 141 -35.17 20.08 -70.06
C THR A 141 -35.91 20.71 -68.88
N ASN A 142 -35.59 21.98 -68.62
CA ASN A 142 -36.35 22.89 -67.77
C ASN A 142 -37.61 23.33 -68.52
N GLU A 143 -38.70 23.54 -67.78
CA GLU A 143 -39.64 24.69 -67.84
C GLU A 143 -40.78 24.35 -66.85
N VAL A 144 -40.83 24.97 -65.66
CA VAL A 144 -41.63 26.18 -65.35
C VAL A 144 -43.07 26.06 -65.85
N GLU A 145 -44.04 25.78 -64.98
CA GLU A 145 -45.17 26.69 -64.69
C GLU A 145 -45.99 26.21 -63.48
N ALA A 146 -46.59 27.18 -62.79
CA ALA A 146 -47.42 27.02 -61.60
C ALA A 146 -48.90 26.91 -61.96
N VAL A 147 -49.66 26.27 -61.04
CA VAL A 147 -51.13 26.16 -60.93
C VAL A 147 -51.81 25.15 -61.84
#